data_AF-A0ABD3PWB9-F1
#
_entry.id   AF-A0ABD3PWB9-F1
#
_cell.length_a   1.000
_cell.length_b   1.000
_cell.length_c   1.000
_cell.angle_alpha   90.00
_cell.angle_beta   90.00
_cell.angle_gamma   90.00
#
_symmetry.space_group_name_H-M   'P 1'
#
loop_
_entity.id
_entity.type
_entity.pdbx_description
1 polymer ?
#
loop_
_entity_poly.entity_id
_entity_poly.type
_entity_poly.pdbx_seq_one_letter_code
_entity_poly.pdbx_strand_id
1 'polypeptide(L)'
;MDKGSEGMPIYILRGSPEGNKWMQEHGVVVESPAATTLEEVAHAASVGDMDILSYYATANKDLLHKEDVNGWKPIHEAARGGHQNAIELLIKYGARVNDRAGRNGPSVLSLVVQNHGRDHPLVNY
;
A
#
# COMPACT_ATOMS: atom_id res chain seq x y z
N MET A 1 -7.71 21.62 -26.20
CA MET A 1 -6.35 21.07 -26.11
C MET A 1 -5.93 21.06 -24.65
N ASP A 2 -5.15 20.04 -24.31
CA ASP A 2 -5.17 19.31 -23.06
C ASP A 2 -4.71 20.10 -21.83
N LYS A 3 -5.37 19.87 -20.69
CA LYS A 3 -4.96 20.40 -19.39
C LYS A 3 -3.87 19.48 -18.88
N GLY A 4 -2.62 19.76 -19.27
CA GLY A 4 -1.45 19.19 -18.61
C GLY A 4 -1.50 19.55 -17.14
N SER A 5 -1.87 18.57 -16.32
CA SER A 5 -1.50 18.54 -14.91
C SER A 5 0.01 18.76 -14.79
N GLU A 6 0.43 19.32 -13.65
CA GLU A 6 1.83 19.43 -13.20
C GLU A 6 2.48 20.77 -13.56
N GLY A 7 2.64 21.64 -12.55
CA GLY A 7 3.06 23.04 -12.67
C GLY A 7 4.46 23.33 -13.22
N MET A 8 5.07 22.41 -13.95
CA MET A 8 6.34 22.62 -14.65
C MET A 8 6.08 23.21 -16.05
N PRO A 9 6.75 24.31 -16.44
CA PRO A 9 6.58 24.88 -17.77
C PRO A 9 6.92 23.87 -18.89
N ILE A 10 6.04 23.76 -19.90
CA ILE A 10 6.09 22.74 -20.98
C ILE A 10 7.39 22.70 -21.80
N TYR A 11 8.24 23.72 -21.69
CA TYR A 11 9.53 23.82 -22.39
C TYR A 11 10.71 23.27 -21.56
N ILE A 12 10.47 22.84 -20.31
CA ILE A 12 11.46 22.22 -19.45
C ILE A 12 11.32 20.70 -19.56
N LEU A 13 12.41 20.00 -19.88
CA LEU A 13 12.40 18.54 -19.98
C LEU A 13 12.66 17.91 -18.61
N ARG A 14 11.80 16.96 -18.22
CA ARG A 14 12.00 16.17 -17.00
C ARG A 14 13.31 15.37 -17.10
N GLY A 15 14.15 15.45 -16.07
CA GLY A 15 15.44 14.77 -16.01
C GLY A 15 16.60 15.52 -16.67
N SER A 16 16.36 16.66 -17.34
CA SER A 16 17.46 17.54 -17.78
C SER A 16 18.09 18.28 -16.59
N PRO A 17 19.31 18.81 -16.72
CA PRO A 17 19.91 19.67 -15.68
C PRO A 17 18.99 20.84 -15.28
N GLU A 18 18.32 21.44 -16.25
CA GLU A 18 17.37 22.54 -16.08
C GLU A 18 16.08 22.07 -15.41
N GLY A 19 15.58 20.89 -15.79
CA GLY A 19 14.45 20.25 -15.10
C GLY A 19 14.77 19.93 -13.64
N ASN A 20 15.94 19.38 -13.36
CA ASN A 20 16.39 19.06 -12.01
C ASN A 20 16.57 20.32 -11.17
N LYS A 21 17.09 21.39 -11.77
CA LYS A 21 17.25 22.69 -11.10
C LYS A 21 15.90 23.35 -10.82
N TRP A 22 14.99 23.33 -11.80
CA TRP A 22 13.63 23.86 -11.62
C TRP A 22 12.90 23.12 -10.49
N MET A 23 13.02 21.80 -10.44
CA MET A 23 12.53 20.95 -9.35
C MET A 23 13.22 21.23 -8.00
N GLN A 24 14.47 21.70 -7.95
CA GLN A 24 15.09 22.11 -6.69
C GLN A 24 14.61 23.48 -6.21
N GLU A 25 14.46 24.44 -7.13
CA GLU A 25 14.11 25.83 -6.82
C GLU A 25 12.62 26.04 -6.54
N HIS A 26 11.76 25.31 -7.25
CA HIS A 26 10.30 25.39 -7.11
C HIS A 26 9.73 24.23 -6.28
N GLY A 27 10.61 23.33 -5.81
CA GLY A 27 10.26 22.04 -5.23
C GLY A 27 9.86 21.03 -6.31
N VAL A 28 10.22 19.75 -6.11
CA VAL A 28 9.55 18.68 -6.83
C VAL A 28 8.10 18.81 -6.34
N VAL A 29 7.13 18.88 -7.25
CA VAL A 29 5.86 18.21 -6.95
C VAL A 29 6.20 16.72 -6.95
N VAL A 30 6.96 16.28 -5.93
CA VAL A 30 6.74 14.96 -5.40
C VAL A 30 5.25 15.01 -5.14
N GLU A 31 4.49 14.11 -5.75
CA GLU A 31 3.23 13.77 -5.12
C GLU A 31 3.55 13.64 -3.64
N SER A 32 2.90 14.54 -2.90
CA SER A 32 3.37 14.99 -1.61
C SER A 32 3.71 13.76 -0.75
N PRO A 33 4.62 13.85 0.25
CA PRO A 33 4.52 12.94 1.40
C PRO A 33 3.11 13.00 2.08
N ALA A 34 2.21 13.86 1.60
CA ALA A 34 0.77 13.92 1.85
C ALA A 34 -0.15 13.27 0.77
N ALA A 35 0.36 12.47 -0.17
CA ALA A 35 -0.45 11.44 -0.84
C ALA A 35 -0.33 10.14 -0.03
N THR A 36 -0.64 10.27 1.26
CA THR A 36 -0.75 9.22 2.27
C THR A 36 -1.95 8.35 1.93
N THR A 37 -1.86 7.63 0.83
CA THR A 37 -2.99 6.95 0.23
C THR A 37 -3.09 5.56 0.82
N LEU A 38 -4.34 5.09 0.92
CA LEU A 38 -4.62 3.68 1.14
C LEU A 38 -3.84 2.80 0.15
N GLU A 39 -3.61 3.29 -1.06
CA GLU A 39 -2.90 2.63 -2.15
C GLU A 39 -1.43 2.35 -1.79
N GLU A 40 -0.72 3.27 -1.15
CA GLU A 40 0.67 3.05 -0.73
C GLU A 40 0.76 1.94 0.33
N VAL A 41 -0.11 1.99 1.35
CA VAL A 41 -0.16 0.97 2.40
C VAL A 41 -0.57 -0.39 1.83
N ALA A 42 -1.53 -0.40 0.90
CA ALA A 42 -1.96 -1.60 0.20
C ALA A 42 -0.83 -2.18 -0.68
N HIS A 43 -0.09 -1.33 -1.38
CA HIS A 43 1.04 -1.73 -2.20
C HIS A 43 2.17 -2.29 -1.34
N ALA A 44 2.55 -1.59 -0.27
CA ALA A 44 3.54 -2.06 0.71
C ALA A 44 3.15 -3.42 1.30
N ALA A 45 1.88 -3.60 1.67
CA ALA A 45 1.37 -4.89 2.10
C ALA A 45 1.48 -5.98 1.01
N SER A 46 1.17 -5.62 -0.25
CA SER A 46 1.21 -6.56 -1.39
C SER A 46 2.61 -7.04 -1.75
N VAL A 47 3.66 -6.27 -1.44
CA VAL A 47 5.07 -6.61 -1.69
C VAL A 47 5.83 -7.00 -0.42
N GLY A 48 5.19 -6.88 0.75
CA GLY A 48 5.80 -7.17 2.05
C GLY A 48 6.80 -6.13 2.53
N ASP A 49 6.65 -4.87 2.13
CA ASP A 49 7.49 -3.76 2.57
C ASP A 49 7.19 -3.42 4.04
N MET A 50 8.04 -3.94 4.92
CA MET A 50 7.91 -3.78 6.35
C MET A 50 8.27 -2.37 6.83
N ASP A 51 9.09 -1.63 6.08
CA ASP A 51 9.53 -0.29 6.47
C ASP A 51 8.37 0.69 6.34
N ILE A 52 7.68 0.66 5.20
CA ILE A 52 6.48 1.47 4.96
C ILE A 52 5.35 1.08 5.92
N LEU A 53 5.10 -0.22 6.11
CA LEU A 53 4.05 -0.68 7.02
C LEU A 53 4.34 -0.30 8.48
N SER A 54 5.60 -0.37 8.92
CA SER A 54 5.99 0.02 10.28
C SER A 54 5.92 1.53 10.48
N TYR A 55 6.31 2.31 9.47
CA TYR A 55 6.13 3.75 9.46
C TYR A 55 4.65 4.10 9.65
N TYR A 56 3.76 3.54 8.83
CA TYR A 56 2.33 3.83 8.94
C TYR A 56 1.67 3.29 10.19
N ALA A 57 2.16 2.18 10.74
CA ALA A 57 1.66 1.69 12.01
C ALA A 57 1.88 2.69 13.17
N THR A 58 2.94 3.51 13.10
CA THR A 58 3.23 4.55 14.09
C THR A 58 2.64 5.92 13.72
N ALA A 59 2.66 6.27 12.43
CA ALA A 59 2.20 7.56 11.94
C ALA A 59 0.66 7.64 11.80
N ASN A 60 0.03 6.59 11.26
CA ASN A 60 -1.41 6.54 11.04
C ASN A 60 -1.92 5.08 10.92
N LYS A 61 -2.20 4.48 12.08
CA LYS A 61 -2.70 3.10 12.18
C LYS A 61 -4.06 2.86 11.51
N ASP A 62 -4.86 3.90 11.29
CA ASP A 62 -6.20 3.74 10.70
C ASP A 62 -6.11 3.27 9.24
N LEU A 63 -5.01 3.61 8.55
CA LEU A 63 -4.76 3.15 7.19
C LEU A 63 -4.52 1.64 7.10
N LEU A 64 -4.07 1.00 8.17
CA LEU A 64 -3.85 -0.46 8.21
C LEU A 64 -5.16 -1.26 8.17
N HIS A 65 -6.29 -0.61 8.48
CA HIS A 65 -7.62 -1.23 8.57
C HIS A 65 -8.59 -0.76 7.50
N LYS A 66 -8.22 0.30 6.79
CA LYS A 66 -9.05 0.92 5.76
C LYS A 66 -9.15 -0.02 4.56
N GLU A 67 -10.34 -0.05 3.98
CA GLU A 67 -10.64 -0.90 2.82
C GLU A 67 -10.70 -0.08 1.54
N ASP A 68 -10.28 -0.70 0.44
CA ASP A 68 -10.35 -0.13 -0.89
C ASP A 68 -11.77 -0.28 -1.49
N VAL A 69 -11.93 0.11 -2.75
CA VAL A 69 -13.19 0.00 -3.49
C VAL A 69 -13.69 -1.44 -3.65
N ASN A 70 -12.81 -2.44 -3.53
CA ASN A 70 -13.12 -3.86 -3.57
C ASN A 70 -13.39 -4.45 -2.17
N GLY A 71 -13.30 -3.62 -1.12
CA GLY A 71 -13.40 -4.06 0.27
C GLY A 71 -12.10 -4.70 0.79
N TRP A 72 -10.99 -4.58 0.07
CA TRP A 72 -9.69 -5.10 0.45
C TRP A 72 -9.01 -4.16 1.43
N LYS A 73 -8.68 -4.72 2.60
CA LYS A 73 -7.77 -4.13 3.57
C LYS A 73 -6.32 -4.50 3.25
N PRO A 74 -5.31 -3.77 3.75
CA PRO A 74 -3.90 -4.13 3.62
C PRO A 74 -3.58 -5.60 3.94
N ILE A 75 -4.28 -6.19 4.93
CA ILE A 75 -4.07 -7.61 5.28
C ILE A 75 -4.47 -8.58 4.16
N HIS A 76 -5.44 -8.22 3.32
CA HIS A 76 -5.81 -9.02 2.15
C HIS A 76 -4.73 -8.95 1.06
N GLU A 77 -4.11 -7.79 0.86
CA GLU A 77 -2.98 -7.66 -0.06
C GLU A 77 -1.75 -8.43 0.43
N ALA A 78 -1.44 -8.35 1.72
CA ALA A 78 -0.36 -9.14 2.30
C ALA A 78 -0.64 -10.65 2.20
N ALA A 79 -1.88 -11.09 2.41
CA ALA A 79 -2.30 -12.49 2.22
C ALA A 79 -2.24 -12.94 0.76
N ARG A 80 -2.57 -12.06 -0.19
CA ARG A 80 -2.41 -12.32 -1.61
C ARG A 80 -0.93 -12.50 -1.96
N GLY A 81 -0.05 -11.64 -1.43
CA GLY A 81 1.40 -11.74 -1.62
C GLY A 81 2.10 -12.86 -0.84
N GLY A 82 1.46 -13.40 0.20
CA GLY A 82 2.04 -14.44 1.07
C GLY A 82 3.08 -13.89 2.04
N HIS A 83 3.01 -12.58 2.33
CA HIS A 83 3.98 -11.91 3.17
C HIS A 83 3.62 -12.09 4.65
N GLN A 84 4.04 -13.21 5.22
CA GLN A 84 3.76 -13.56 6.62
C GLN A 84 4.11 -12.43 7.59
N ASN A 85 5.29 -11.81 7.48
CA ASN A 85 5.72 -10.74 8.37
C ASN A 85 4.76 -9.53 8.32
N ALA A 86 4.29 -9.16 7.13
CA ALA A 86 3.34 -8.07 6.96
C ALA A 86 1.98 -8.43 7.58
N ILE A 87 1.53 -9.68 7.45
CA ILE A 87 0.29 -10.16 8.05
C ILE A 87 0.39 -10.16 9.58
N GLU A 88 1.50 -10.64 10.14
CA GLU A 88 1.75 -10.62 11.59
C GLU A 88 1.76 -9.19 12.15
N LEU A 89 2.39 -8.26 11.45
CA LEU A 89 2.38 -6.85 11.82
C LEU A 89 0.95 -6.29 11.81
N LEU A 90 0.18 -6.52 10.75
CA LEU A 90 -1.20 -6.04 10.64
C LEU A 90 -2.09 -6.65 11.74
N ILE A 91 -1.92 -7.92 12.07
CA ILE A 91 -2.61 -8.59 13.18
C ILE A 91 -2.24 -7.95 14.52
N LYS A 92 -0.95 -7.66 14.74
CA LYS A 92 -0.46 -6.97 15.94
C LYS A 92 -1.14 -5.61 16.13
N TYR A 93 -1.49 -4.93 15.03
CA TYR A 93 -2.22 -3.66 15.05
C TYR A 93 -3.75 -3.80 14.99
N GLY A 94 -4.29 -5.02 15.16
CA GLY A 94 -5.71 -5.28 15.38
C GLY A 94 -6.45 -5.90 14.20
N ALA A 95 -5.79 -6.19 13.08
CA ALA A 95 -6.41 -6.85 11.95
C ALA A 95 -6.68 -8.33 12.28
N ARG A 96 -7.67 -8.95 11.62
CA ARG A 96 -8.02 -10.36 11.90
C ARG A 96 -7.82 -11.22 10.67
N VAL A 97 -7.28 -12.42 10.86
CA VAL A 97 -7.15 -13.44 9.79
C VAL A 97 -8.48 -13.95 9.23
N ASN A 98 -9.57 -13.66 9.94
CA ASN A 98 -10.94 -13.99 9.52
C ASN A 98 -11.67 -12.79 8.89
N ASP A 99 -11.01 -11.63 8.76
CA ASP A 99 -11.58 -10.49 8.03
C ASP A 99 -11.84 -10.89 6.58
N ARG A 100 -12.93 -10.35 6.04
CA ARG A 100 -13.41 -10.63 4.68
C ARG A 100 -13.27 -9.39 3.82
N ALA A 101 -12.91 -9.58 2.56
CA ALA A 101 -12.92 -8.52 1.58
C ALA A 101 -14.37 -8.12 1.26
N GLY A 102 -14.83 -7.00 1.81
CA GLY A 102 -16.22 -6.56 1.68
C GLY A 102 -17.26 -7.56 2.20
N ARG A 103 -18.51 -7.48 1.70
CA ARG A 103 -19.63 -8.30 2.21
C ARG A 103 -19.54 -9.80 1.88
N ASN A 104 -19.04 -10.14 0.69
CA ASN A 104 -19.04 -11.52 0.17
C ASN A 104 -17.68 -11.98 -0.37
N GLY A 105 -16.62 -11.17 -0.24
CA GLY A 105 -15.31 -11.54 -0.76
C GLY A 105 -14.59 -12.59 0.09
N PRO A 106 -13.41 -13.03 -0.35
CA PRO A 106 -12.63 -14.03 0.35
C PRO A 106 -12.16 -13.52 1.71
N SER A 107 -12.03 -14.42 2.68
CA SER A 107 -11.32 -14.11 3.92
C SER A 107 -9.82 -14.09 3.68
N VAL A 108 -9.07 -13.38 4.53
CA VAL A 108 -7.60 -13.38 4.55
C VAL A 108 -7.06 -14.82 4.53
N LEU A 109 -7.55 -15.69 5.43
CA LEU A 109 -7.14 -17.10 5.46
C LEU A 109 -7.45 -17.83 4.13
N SER A 110 -8.62 -17.58 3.52
CA SER A 110 -8.96 -18.20 2.25
C SER A 110 -8.08 -17.72 1.09
N LEU A 111 -7.61 -16.46 1.11
CA LEU A 111 -6.66 -15.93 0.13
C LEU A 111 -5.29 -16.59 0.27
N VAL A 112 -4.81 -16.77 1.50
CA VAL A 112 -3.54 -17.46 1.76
C VAL A 112 -3.61 -18.89 1.24
N VAL A 113 -4.66 -19.64 1.59
CA VAL A 113 -4.84 -21.03 1.15
C VAL A 113 -4.94 -21.13 -0.38
N GLN A 114 -5.64 -20.19 -1.03
CA GLN A 114 -5.80 -20.19 -2.49
C GLN A 114 -4.52 -19.86 -3.25
N ASN A 115 -3.72 -18.90 -2.78
CA ASN A 115 -2.52 -18.45 -3.49
C ASN A 115 -1.24 -19.21 -3.10
N HIS A 116 -1.13 -19.63 -1.83
CA HIS A 116 0.11 -20.19 -1.26
C HIS A 116 -0.05 -21.61 -0.72
N GLY A 117 -1.25 -22.18 -0.76
CA GLY A 117 -1.54 -23.53 -0.29
C GLY A 117 -1.81 -23.64 1.22
N ARG A 118 -2.17 -24.84 1.65
CA ARG A 118 -2.49 -25.13 3.07
C ARG A 118 -1.27 -25.25 3.97
N ASP A 119 -0.09 -25.37 3.39
CA ASP A 119 1.17 -25.52 4.12
C ASP A 119 1.74 -24.17 4.59
N HIS A 120 1.10 -23.06 4.21
CA HIS A 120 1.53 -21.71 4.60
C HIS A 120 1.45 -21.55 6.13
N PRO A 121 2.47 -20.99 6.81
CA PRO A 121 2.56 -20.93 8.27
C PRO A 121 1.34 -20.31 8.97
N LEU A 122 0.70 -19.33 8.34
CA LEU A 122 -0.53 -18.69 8.85
C LEU A 122 -1.77 -19.60 8.88
N VAL A 123 -1.78 -20.70 8.12
CA VAL A 123 -2.90 -21.66 8.09
C VAL A 123 -2.80 -22.64 9.25
N ASN A 124 -1.59 -22.83 9.77
CA ASN A 124 -1.28 -23.78 10.84
C ASN A 124 -1.24 -23.12 12.24
N TYR A 125 -1.79 -21.91 12.37
CA TYR A 125 -1.86 -21.15 13.63
C TYR A 125 -3.13 -21.46 14.42
#